data_AF-A0A453S0Y9-F1
#
_entry.id   AF-A0A453S0Y9-F1
#
_cell.length_a   1.000
_cell.length_b   1.000
_cell.length_c   1.000
_cell.angle_alpha   90.00
_cell.angle_beta   90.00
_cell.angle_gamma   90.00
#
_symmetry.space_group_name_H-M   'P 1'
#
loop_
_entity.id
_entity.type
_entity.pdbx_description
1 polymer ?
#
loop_
_entity_poly.entity_id
_entity_poly.type
_entity_poly.pdbx_seq_one_letter_code
_entity_poly.pdbx_strand_id
1 'polypeptide(L)'
;MGWQGRDPSTDFRGAGFISLENLLFFAKTFSASFQRLLQKQSGNRATWEYPFAVAGVNITFMIMQMLDLQSTKPRTFVKAVFVQMLSGRTSAVYI
;
A
#
# COMPACT_ATOMS: atom_id res chain seq x y z
N MET A 1 9.50 6.93 -10.90
CA MET A 1 8.55 6.58 -9.82
C MET A 1 7.14 6.29 -10.32
N GLY A 2 6.65 6.94 -11.37
CA GLY A 2 5.29 6.68 -11.88
C GLY A 2 4.23 7.34 -11.01
N TRP A 3 4.39 8.65 -10.78
CA TRP A 3 3.39 9.54 -10.19
C TRP A 3 2.40 10.00 -11.26
N GLN A 4 1.18 10.39 -10.90
CA GLN A 4 0.16 10.80 -11.87
C GLN A 4 0.49 12.17 -12.49
N GLY A 5 1.14 13.06 -11.73
CA GLY A 5 1.43 14.43 -12.14
C GLY A 5 2.87 14.88 -11.85
N ARG A 6 3.13 16.16 -12.11
CA ARG A 6 4.42 16.81 -11.82
C ARG A 6 4.67 17.02 -10.34
N ASP A 7 3.60 17.17 -9.56
CA ASP A 7 3.64 17.29 -8.11
C ASP A 7 3.12 15.97 -7.47
N PRO A 8 4.03 15.11 -6.98
CA PRO A 8 3.67 13.85 -6.32
C PRO A 8 2.79 14.04 -5.09
N SER A 9 2.79 15.23 -4.45
CA SER A 9 1.98 15.46 -3.26
C SER A 9 0.48 15.29 -3.55
N THR A 10 0.07 15.55 -4.79
CA THR A 10 -1.33 15.49 -5.24
C THR A 10 -1.86 14.06 -5.36
N ASP A 11 -0.99 13.07 -5.52
CA ASP A 11 -1.36 11.64 -5.59
C ASP A 11 -1.88 11.15 -4.23
N PHE A 12 -1.44 11.74 -3.12
CA PHE A 12 -1.82 11.30 -1.78
C PHE A 12 -3.20 11.79 -1.31
N ARG A 13 -3.97 12.50 -2.13
CA ARG A 13 -5.28 13.06 -1.72
C ARG A 13 -6.30 11.98 -1.33
N GLY A 14 -6.26 10.80 -1.94
CA GLY A 14 -7.20 9.71 -1.67
C GLY A 14 -6.85 8.91 -0.42
N ALA A 15 -5.71 8.22 -0.45
CA ALA A 15 -5.25 7.36 0.65
C ALA A 15 -4.51 8.12 1.77
N GLY A 16 -4.22 9.40 1.57
CA GLY A 16 -3.52 10.22 2.55
C GLY A 16 -2.09 9.75 2.83
N PHE A 17 -1.58 10.24 3.96
CA PHE A 17 -0.23 9.98 4.46
C PHE A 17 0.07 8.49 4.68
N ILE A 18 -0.94 7.66 4.96
CA ILE A 18 -0.78 6.20 5.15
C ILE A 18 -0.17 5.54 3.90
N SER A 19 -0.56 5.98 2.70
CA SER A 19 0.00 5.43 1.46
C SER A 19 1.47 5.81 1.23
N LEU A 20 1.90 6.98 1.71
CA LEU A 20 3.31 7.34 1.73
C LEU A 20 4.09 6.45 2.69
N GLU A 21 3.58 6.24 3.91
CA GLU A 21 4.19 5.34 4.90
C GLU A 21 4.31 3.91 4.36
N ASN A 22 3.28 3.39 3.69
CA ASN A 22 3.33 2.07 3.06
C ASN A 22 4.39 1.98 1.94
N LEU A 23 4.49 3.00 1.08
CA LEU A 23 5.53 3.06 0.05
C LEU A 23 6.93 3.13 0.67
N LEU A 24 7.10 3.90 1.74
CA LEU A 24 8.36 4.05 2.45
C LEU A 24 8.76 2.76 3.16
N PHE A 25 7.80 2.10 3.82
CA PHE A 25 8.00 0.79 4.43
C PHE A 25 8.39 -0.24 3.38
N PHE A 26 7.70 -0.29 2.24
CA PHE A 26 8.06 -1.21 1.16
C PHE A 26 9.47 -0.96 0.62
N ALA A 27 9.86 0.30 0.44
CA ALA A 27 11.20 0.69 -0.01
C ALA A 27 12.30 0.28 0.98
N LYS A 28 12.05 0.46 2.29
CA LYS A 28 13.03 0.17 3.34
C LYS A 28 13.13 -1.32 3.68
N THR A 29 12.00 -2.00 3.82
CA THR A 29 11.93 -3.38 4.31
C THR A 29 12.11 -4.41 3.20
N PHE A 30 11.63 -4.11 1.99
CA PHE A 30 11.67 -5.03 0.84
C PHE A 30 12.33 -4.39 -0.38
N SER A 31 13.47 -3.73 -0.15
CA SER A 31 14.21 -2.91 -1.12
C SER A 31 14.46 -3.62 -2.46
N ALA A 32 14.84 -4.90 -2.46
CA ALA A 32 15.05 -5.68 -3.67
C ALA A 32 13.75 -5.82 -4.50
N SER A 33 12.63 -6.12 -3.85
CA SER A 33 11.32 -6.21 -4.52
C SER A 33 10.84 -4.84 -4.99
N PHE A 34 11.07 -3.79 -4.19
CA PHE A 34 10.77 -2.41 -4.57
C PHE A 34 11.50 -2.01 -5.85
N GLN A 35 12.81 -2.24 -5.92
CA GLN A 35 13.62 -1.93 -7.10
C GLN A 35 13.20 -2.77 -8.30
N ARG A 36 12.96 -4.07 -8.12
CA ARG A 36 12.50 -4.96 -9.19
C ARG A 36 11.20 -4.48 -9.83
N LEU A 37 10.23 -4.06 -9.02
CA LEU A 37 8.95 -3.53 -9.49
C LEU A 37 9.09 -2.13 -10.09
N LEU A 38 9.83 -1.22 -9.44
CA LEU A 38 10.07 0.13 -9.92
C LEU A 38 10.74 0.14 -11.30
N GLN A 39 11.73 -0.73 -11.48
CA GLN A 39 12.50 -0.86 -12.72
C GLN A 39 11.83 -1.80 -13.74
N LYS A 40 10.69 -2.43 -13.37
CA LYS A 40 9.93 -3.37 -14.21
C LYS A 40 10.81 -4.50 -14.77
N GLN A 41 11.65 -5.09 -13.93
CA GLN A 41 12.63 -6.11 -14.35
C GLN A 41 12.00 -7.45 -14.77
N SER A 42 10.71 -7.66 -14.49
CA SER A 42 9.97 -8.90 -14.78
C SER A 42 8.72 -8.61 -15.62
N GLY A 43 8.46 -9.45 -16.63
CA GLY A 43 7.29 -9.39 -17.50
C GLY A 43 7.54 -8.68 -18.84
N ASN A 44 6.58 -8.76 -19.76
CA ASN A 44 6.62 -7.99 -21.00
C ASN A 44 6.18 -6.56 -20.69
N ARG A 45 7.11 -5.60 -20.82
CA ARG A 45 6.91 -4.20 -20.40
C ARG A 45 5.62 -3.61 -20.97
N ALA A 46 5.20 -3.99 -22.19
CA ALA A 46 4.05 -3.41 -22.87
C ALA A 46 2.68 -3.93 -22.42
N THR A 47 2.57 -5.06 -21.71
CA THR A 47 1.26 -5.70 -21.49
C THR A 47 0.50 -5.18 -20.26
N TRP A 48 1.17 -4.59 -19.27
CA TRP A 48 0.54 -4.12 -18.02
C TRP A 48 1.31 -2.94 -17.38
N GLU A 49 1.54 -1.85 -18.13
CA GLU A 49 2.19 -0.67 -17.53
C GLU A 49 1.24 0.09 -16.61
N TYR A 50 1.26 -0.24 -15.33
CA TYR A 50 0.72 0.63 -14.29
C TYR A 50 1.81 1.54 -13.72
N PRO A 51 1.55 2.84 -13.47
CA PRO A 51 2.51 3.71 -12.81
C PRO A 51 2.78 3.22 -11.38
N PHE A 52 4.02 2.83 -11.09
CA PHE A 52 4.38 2.14 -9.84
C PHE A 52 3.87 2.83 -8.57
N ALA A 53 4.12 4.14 -8.42
CA ALA A 53 3.71 4.86 -7.22
C ALA A 53 2.18 5.03 -7.14
N VAL A 54 1.51 5.37 -8.25
CA VAL A 54 0.04 5.40 -8.31
C VAL A 54 -0.56 4.05 -7.93
N ALA A 55 0.07 2.93 -8.33
CA ALA A 55 -0.39 1.58 -7.97
C ALA A 55 -0.37 1.38 -6.47
N GLY A 56 0.75 1.73 -5.82
CA GLY A 56 0.89 1.63 -4.37
C GLY A 56 -0.12 2.49 -3.61
N VAL A 57 -0.39 3.71 -4.09
CA VAL A 57 -1.41 4.60 -3.53
C VAL A 57 -2.80 3.97 -3.65
N ASN A 58 -3.16 3.46 -4.83
CA ASN A 58 -4.48 2.86 -5.06
C ASN A 58 -4.68 1.55 -4.29
N ILE A 59 -3.66 0.70 -4.18
CA ILE A 59 -3.72 -0.50 -3.34
C ILE A 59 -3.97 -0.10 -1.89
N THR A 60 -3.26 0.92 -1.38
CA THR A 60 -3.52 1.42 -0.02
C THR A 60 -4.95 1.93 0.12
N PHE A 61 -5.44 2.72 -0.84
CA PHE A 61 -6.81 3.23 -0.82
C PHE A 61 -7.84 2.08 -0.76
N MET A 62 -7.68 1.05 -1.60
CA MET A 62 -8.57 -0.12 -1.61
C MET A 62 -8.54 -0.85 -0.27
N ILE A 63 -7.36 -1.06 0.31
CA ILE A 63 -7.24 -1.68 1.65
C ILE A 63 -7.96 -0.84 2.70
N MET A 64 -7.80 0.49 2.68
CA MET A 64 -8.49 1.39 3.60
C MET A 64 -10.02 1.31 3.46
N GLN A 65 -10.53 1.16 2.23
CA GLN A 65 -11.96 0.96 1.97
C GLN A 65 -12.45 -0.40 2.46
N MET A 66 -11.72 -1.48 2.17
CA MET A 66 -12.07 -2.84 2.61
C MET A 66 -12.07 -2.97 4.14
N LEU A 67 -11.15 -2.27 4.81
CA LEU A 67 -11.06 -2.20 6.27
C LEU A 67 -11.97 -1.14 6.89
N ASP A 68 -12.70 -0.37 6.08
CA ASP A 68 -13.62 0.68 6.53
C ASP A 68 -12.96 1.63 7.56
N LEU A 69 -11.70 2.02 7.31
CA LEU A 69 -10.88 2.71 8.31
C LEU A 69 -11.44 4.09 8.67
N GLN A 70 -12.07 4.77 7.70
CA GLN A 70 -12.63 6.11 7.86
C GLN A 70 -14.05 6.13 8.44
N SER A 71 -14.69 4.97 8.60
CA SER A 71 -16.05 4.94 9.15
C SER A 71 -16.03 5.02 10.68
N THR A 72 -16.89 5.88 11.22
CA THR A 72 -17.13 6.02 12.65
C THR A 72 -17.95 4.86 13.22
N LYS A 73 -18.67 4.13 12.36
CA LYS A 73 -19.45 2.93 12.72
C LYS A 73 -19.01 1.76 11.84
N PRO A 74 -18.58 0.62 12.41
CA PRO A 74 -18.15 -0.53 11.60
C PRO A 74 -19.28 -1.01 10.69
N ARG A 75 -19.08 -0.97 9.38
CA ARG A 75 -20.04 -1.56 8.42
C ARG A 75 -19.84 -3.06 8.26
N THR A 76 -18.64 -3.56 8.55
CA THR A 76 -18.25 -4.96 8.41
C THR A 76 -17.38 -5.42 9.58
N PHE A 77 -17.30 -6.73 9.80
CA PHE A 77 -16.42 -7.33 10.82
C PHE A 77 -14.95 -7.42 10.35
N VAL A 78 -14.65 -7.08 9.08
CA VAL A 78 -13.31 -7.22 8.47
C VAL A 78 -12.27 -6.40 9.22
N LYS A 79 -12.63 -5.16 9.63
CA LYS A 79 -11.77 -4.31 10.45
C LYS A 79 -11.37 -4.99 11.76
N ALA A 80 -12.33 -5.60 12.45
CA ALA A 80 -12.10 -6.28 13.72
C ALA A 80 -11.18 -7.50 13.55
N VAL A 81 -11.43 -8.32 12.52
CA VAL A 81 -10.58 -9.48 12.20
C VAL A 81 -9.16 -9.04 11.85
N PHE A 82 -9.01 -7.98 11.06
CA PHE A 82 -7.70 -7.45 10.71
C PHE A 82 -6.93 -6.96 11.95
N VAL A 83 -7.59 -6.19 12.84
CA VAL A 83 -6.98 -5.76 14.10
C VAL A 83 -6.56 -6.97 14.96
N GLN A 84 -7.41 -8.01 15.07
CA GLN A 84 -7.06 -9.23 15.78
C GLN A 84 -5.83 -9.94 15.16
N MET A 85 -5.75 -10.01 13.83
CA MET A 85 -4.62 -10.59 13.11
C MET A 85 -3.32 -9.81 13.32
N LEU A 86 -3.40 -8.48 13.49
CA LEU A 86 -2.25 -7.65 13.84
C LEU A 86 -1.83 -7.87 15.29
N SER A 87 -2.79 -7.93 16.22
CA SER A 87 -2.51 -8.16 17.65
C SER A 87 -1.85 -9.50 17.92
N GLY A 88 -2.24 -10.56 17.18
CA GLY A 88 -1.66 -11.90 17.31
C GLY A 88 -0.22 -12.05 16.82
N ARG A 89 0.34 -11.06 16.10
CA ARG A 89 1.73 -11.08 15.62
C ARG A 89 2.76 -10.56 16.62
N THR A 90 2.33 -9.98 17.74
CA THR A 90 3.24 -9.52 18.80
C THR A 90 3.97 -10.69 19.49
N SER A 91 3.46 -11.92 19.36
CA SER A 91 4.09 -13.13 19.93
C SER A 91 5.02 -13.88 18.97
N ALA A 92 5.12 -13.48 17.69
CA ALA A 92 5.88 -14.20 16.67
C ALA A 92 7.23 -13.56 16.31
N VAL A 93 7.66 -12.53 17.04
CA VAL A 93 8.99 -11.88 16.89
C VAL A 93 10.02 -12.47 17.87
N TYR A 94 9.67 -13.54 18.58
CA TYR A 94 10.58 -14.34 19.40
C TYR A 94 10.54 -15.82 18.98
N ILE A 95 10.89 -16.12 17.74
CA ILE A 95 11.36 -17.45 17.33
C ILE A 95 12.41 -17.29 16.23
#